data_AF-A0A7S2R3G0-F1
#
_entry.id   AF-A0A7S2R3G0-F1
#
_cell.length_a   1.000
_cell.length_b   1.000
_cell.length_c   1.000
_cell.angle_alpha   90.00
_cell.angle_beta   90.00
_cell.angle_gamma   90.00
#
_symmetry.space_group_name_H-M   'P 1'
#
loop_
_entity.id
_entity.type
_entity.pdbx_description
1 polymer ?
#
loop_
_entity_poly.entity_id
_entity_poly.type
_entity_poly.pdbx_seq_one_letter_code
_entity_poly.pdbx_strand_id
1 'polypeptide(L)'
;WKPHSNLGKFVGLSNKHSSEVPRVLNSTTGRNMTQFHVIFGEFFFTVPSINEDENPASHWKNLGLKNTHYIPLNPMDQPAHLQDDWLTPPERDKQSRRKHVANI
;
A
#
# COMPACT_ATOMS: atom_id res chain seq x y z
N TRP A 1 -14.94 13.77 2.88
CA TRP A 1 -14.09 12.67 2.41
C TRP A 1 -12.71 12.82 3.04
N LYS A 2 -12.20 11.83 3.77
CA LYS A 2 -10.81 11.79 4.27
C LYS A 2 -10.15 10.56 3.63
N PRO A 3 -9.27 10.71 2.62
CA PRO A 3 -8.70 9.55 1.94
C PRO A 3 -7.78 8.82 2.93
N HIS A 4 -8.09 7.57 3.22
CA HIS A 4 -7.21 6.67 3.97
C HIS A 4 -6.11 6.06 3.08
N SER A 5 -6.15 6.35 1.78
CA SER A 5 -5.21 5.84 0.79
C SER A 5 -4.15 6.91 0.46
N ASN A 6 -2.91 6.47 0.36
CA ASN A 6 -1.79 7.32 -0.05
C ASN A 6 -1.82 7.60 -1.55
N LEU A 7 -1.53 8.84 -1.95
CA LEU A 7 -1.52 9.27 -3.35
C LEU A 7 -0.11 9.20 -3.96
N GLY A 8 0.06 8.27 -4.90
CA GLY A 8 1.24 8.17 -5.75
C GLY A 8 0.98 8.73 -7.15
N LYS A 9 1.97 9.42 -7.73
CA LYS A 9 1.93 9.88 -9.13
C LYS A 9 2.93 9.09 -9.96
N PHE A 10 2.50 8.53 -11.08
CA PHE A 10 3.40 7.88 -12.03
C PHE A 10 4.33 8.93 -12.67
N VAL A 11 5.63 8.64 -12.71
CA VAL A 11 6.66 9.56 -13.24
C VAL A 11 7.60 8.87 -14.25
N GLY A 12 7.13 7.77 -14.86
CA GLY A 12 7.87 7.02 -15.86
C GLY A 12 8.39 5.66 -15.37
N LEU A 13 9.17 5.00 -16.21
CA LEU A 13 9.68 3.65 -15.98
C LEU A 13 11.10 3.67 -15.44
N SER A 14 11.49 2.63 -14.71
CA SER A 14 12.78 2.54 -14.05
C SER A 14 13.84 1.89 -14.93
N ASN A 15 14.71 2.71 -15.54
CA ASN A 15 15.87 2.24 -16.32
C ASN A 15 16.86 1.35 -15.55
N LYS A 16 16.81 1.35 -14.21
CA LYS A 16 17.71 0.56 -13.34
C LYS A 16 17.19 -0.82 -12.93
N HIS A 17 15.90 -1.09 -13.12
CA HIS A 17 15.25 -2.31 -12.61
C HIS A 17 14.66 -3.15 -13.76
N SER A 18 13.82 -2.55 -14.60
CA SER A 18 13.29 -3.10 -15.87
C SER A 18 12.44 -2.00 -16.55
N SER A 19 12.31 -2.06 -17.88
CA SER A 19 11.44 -1.17 -18.65
C SER A 19 9.96 -1.28 -18.26
N GLU A 20 9.55 -2.32 -17.53
CA GLU A 20 8.16 -2.51 -17.11
C GLU A 20 7.88 -2.03 -15.69
N VAL A 21 8.92 -1.63 -14.97
CA VAL A 21 8.79 -1.30 -13.56
C VAL A 21 8.53 0.20 -13.38
N PRO A 22 7.36 0.61 -12.88
CA PRO A 22 7.03 2.02 -12.71
C PRO A 22 7.78 2.68 -11.56
N ARG A 23 8.14 3.95 -11.78
CA ARG A 23 8.50 4.90 -10.74
C ARG A 23 7.26 5.70 -10.36
N VAL A 24 6.98 5.70 -9.06
CA VAL A 24 5.87 6.43 -8.46
C VAL A 24 6.41 7.44 -7.47
N LEU A 25 6.05 8.70 -7.67
CA LEU A 25 6.34 9.80 -6.75
C LEU A 25 5.32 9.77 -5.61
N ASN A 26 5.81 9.63 -4.39
CA ASN A 26 5.00 9.85 -3.19
C ASN A 26 4.73 11.36 -3.07
N SER A 27 3.46 11.76 -3.16
CA SER A 27 3.07 13.18 -3.14
C SER A 27 3.31 13.87 -1.80
N THR A 28 3.43 13.08 -0.72
CA THR A 28 3.65 13.57 0.65
C THR A 28 5.14 13.80 0.93
N THR A 29 6.01 12.90 0.48
CA THR A 29 7.45 12.95 0.80
C THR A 29 8.32 13.46 -0.34
N GLY A 30 7.79 13.56 -1.57
CA GLY A 30 8.55 13.91 -2.77
C GLY A 30 9.54 12.84 -3.21
N ARG A 31 9.52 11.66 -2.60
CA ARG A 31 10.44 10.56 -2.94
C ARG A 31 9.89 9.71 -4.08
N ASN A 32 10.79 9.30 -4.97
CA ASN A 32 10.49 8.37 -6.03
C ASN A 32 10.69 6.94 -5.52
N MET A 33 9.63 6.14 -5.55
CA MET A 33 9.67 4.73 -5.18
C MET A 33 9.36 3.87 -6.40
N THR A 34 10.03 2.73 -6.47
CA THR A 34 9.78 1.70 -7.46
C THR A 34 8.61 0.83 -6.98
N GLN A 35 7.59 0.60 -7.81
CA GLN A 35 6.45 -0.26 -7.47
C GLN A 35 6.48 -1.53 -8.34
N PHE A 36 6.86 -2.66 -7.76
CA PHE A 36 7.10 -3.91 -8.52
C PHE A 36 5.83 -4.72 -8.84
N HIS A 37 4.71 -4.42 -8.19
CA HIS A 37 3.45 -5.16 -8.35
C HIS A 37 2.36 -4.38 -9.08
N VAL A 38 2.71 -3.24 -9.66
CA VAL A 38 1.79 -2.40 -10.42
C VAL A 38 2.30 -2.33 -11.84
N ILE A 39 1.47 -2.72 -12.81
CA ILE A 39 1.77 -2.62 -14.24
C ILE A 39 0.88 -1.52 -14.79
N PHE A 40 1.49 -0.51 -15.41
CA PHE A 40 0.75 0.58 -16.07
C PHE A 40 0.68 0.27 -17.57
N GLY A 41 -0.54 0.23 -18.11
CA GLY A 41 -0.74 0.18 -19.56
C GLY A 41 -0.55 1.55 -20.21
N GLU A 42 -0.39 1.57 -21.54
CA GLU A 42 -0.16 2.78 -22.36
C GLU A 42 -1.21 3.88 -22.14
N PHE A 43 -2.46 3.48 -21.90
CA PHE A 43 -3.58 4.40 -21.74
C PHE A 43 -3.98 4.65 -20.28
N PHE A 44 -3.26 4.09 -19.29
CA PHE A 44 -3.59 4.23 -17.86
C PHE A 44 -5.04 3.83 -17.49
N PHE A 45 -5.70 3.03 -18.32
CA PHE A 45 -7.04 2.55 -18.03
C PHE A 45 -7.00 1.49 -16.95
N THR A 46 -7.88 1.63 -15.96
CA THR A 46 -8.22 0.54 -15.06
C THR A 46 -9.15 -0.41 -15.81
N VAL A 47 -8.78 -1.68 -15.90
CA VAL A 47 -9.72 -2.70 -16.39
C VAL A 47 -10.75 -2.94 -15.29
N PRO A 48 -12.04 -2.63 -15.52
CA PRO A 48 -13.06 -2.93 -14.54
C PRO A 48 -13.16 -4.45 -14.37
N SER A 49 -13.21 -4.92 -13.13
CA SER A 49 -13.35 -6.34 -12.83
C SER A 49 -14.79 -6.86 -13.00
N ILE A 50 -15.77 -5.95 -13.04
CA ILE A 50 -17.20 -6.20 -13.28
C ILE A 50 -17.76 -5.02 -14.10
N ASN A 51 -18.79 -5.26 -14.92
CA ASN A 51 -19.45 -4.18 -15.69
C ASN A 51 -20.21 -3.21 -14.76
N GLU A 52 -20.48 -1.98 -15.21
CA GLU A 52 -21.19 -0.96 -14.40
C GLU A 52 -22.58 -1.42 -13.93
N ASP A 53 -23.27 -2.23 -14.75
CA ASP A 53 -24.60 -2.78 -14.44
C ASP A 53 -24.56 -4.15 -13.73
N GLU A 54 -23.36 -4.68 -13.47
CA GLU A 54 -23.19 -6.02 -12.91
C GLU A 54 -22.97 -5.97 -11.40
N ASN A 55 -23.79 -6.71 -10.65
CA ASN A 55 -23.60 -6.82 -9.21
C ASN A 55 -22.43 -7.77 -8.88
N PRO A 56 -21.58 -7.42 -7.88
CA PRO A 56 -20.56 -8.33 -7.37
C PRO A 56 -21.17 -9.68 -6.97
N ALA A 57 -20.41 -10.76 -7.15
CA ALA A 57 -20.94 -12.09 -6.87
C ALA A 57 -21.42 -12.21 -5.42
N SER A 58 -22.62 -12.78 -5.23
CA SER A 58 -23.31 -12.83 -3.93
C SER A 58 -22.46 -13.48 -2.82
N HIS A 59 -21.57 -14.40 -3.20
CA HIS A 59 -20.67 -15.10 -2.30
C HIS A 59 -19.46 -14.26 -1.84
N TRP A 60 -19.20 -13.07 -2.42
CA TRP A 60 -18.12 -12.20 -1.95
C TRP A 60 -18.34 -11.72 -0.51
N LYS A 61 -19.59 -11.59 -0.08
CA LYS A 61 -19.94 -11.35 1.33
C LYS A 61 -19.49 -12.48 2.25
N ASN A 62 -19.30 -13.68 1.71
CA ASN A 62 -18.81 -14.87 2.40
C ASN A 62 -17.30 -15.10 2.26
N LEU A 63 -16.59 -14.32 1.42
CA LEU A 63 -15.11 -14.32 1.37
C LEU A 63 -14.52 -13.79 2.69
N GLY A 64 -15.29 -13.00 3.44
CA GLY A 64 -14.87 -12.48 4.74
C GLY A 64 -14.78 -13.57 5.80
N LEU A 65 -13.65 -13.57 6.52
CA LEU A 65 -13.31 -14.11 7.86
C LEU A 65 -13.73 -15.55 8.27
N LYS A 66 -14.66 -16.21 7.58
CA LYS A 66 -15.18 -17.54 7.96
C LYS A 66 -14.09 -18.61 7.95
N ASN A 67 -13.07 -18.46 7.10
CA ASN A 67 -11.90 -19.34 7.01
C ASN A 67 -10.57 -18.62 7.31
N THR A 68 -10.59 -17.45 7.96
CA THR A 68 -9.34 -16.81 8.38
C THR A 68 -8.86 -17.43 9.67
N HIS A 69 -7.67 -18.03 9.63
CA HIS A 69 -6.94 -18.38 10.82
C HIS A 69 -6.08 -17.16 11.20
N TYR A 70 -6.19 -16.71 12.45
CA TYR A 70 -5.26 -15.73 12.97
C TYR A 70 -3.91 -16.43 13.16
N ILE A 71 -2.90 -16.00 12.42
CA ILE A 71 -1.53 -16.41 12.68
C ILE A 71 -1.02 -15.48 13.79
N PRO A 72 -0.81 -15.98 15.02
CA PRO A 72 -0.19 -15.17 16.04
C PRO A 72 1.20 -14.77 15.54
N LEU A 73 1.49 -13.48 15.58
CA LEU A 73 2.85 -13.00 15.36
C LEU A 73 3.74 -13.70 16.39
N ASN A 74 4.85 -14.30 15.93
CA ASN A 74 5.85 -14.83 16.83
C ASN A 74 6.29 -13.70 17.77
N PRO A 75 6.35 -13.91 19.09
CA PRO A 75 6.82 -12.88 20.02
C PRO A 75 8.24 -12.36 19.72
N MET A 76 9.03 -13.14 18.98
CA MET A 76 10.36 -12.75 18.51
C MET A 76 10.33 -11.95 17.20
N ASP A 77 9.24 -12.02 16.43
CA ASP A 77 9.09 -11.28 15.18
C ASP A 77 8.66 -9.84 15.47
N GLN A 78 9.41 -8.88 14.94
CA GLN A 78 8.97 -7.49 14.98
C GLN A 78 7.73 -7.35 14.09
N PRO A 79 6.63 -6.77 14.59
CA PRO A 79 5.44 -6.54 13.77
C PRO A 79 5.81 -5.69 12.57
N ALA A 80 5.31 -6.07 11.39
CA ALA A 80 5.51 -5.31 10.16
C ALA A 80 5.12 -3.85 10.40
N HIS A 81 6.08 -2.94 10.24
CA HIS A 81 5.90 -1.52 10.44
C HIS A 81 5.85 -0.78 9.10
N LEU A 82 4.87 0.12 8.94
CA LEU A 82 4.74 0.98 7.78
C LEU A 82 5.84 2.07 7.78
N GLN A 83 6.82 2.00 6.88
CA GLN A 83 7.92 3.00 6.84
C GLN A 83 7.43 4.44 7.04
N ASP A 84 8.25 5.28 7.70
CA ASP A 84 7.87 6.62 8.16
C ASP A 84 7.27 7.52 7.05
N ASP A 85 7.64 7.28 5.79
CA ASP A 85 7.11 7.97 4.59
C ASP A 85 5.64 7.69 4.27
N TRP A 86 5.09 6.63 4.86
CA TRP A 86 3.69 6.21 4.75
C TRP A 86 2.84 6.66 5.93
N LEU A 87 3.45 7.36 6.90
CA LEU A 87 2.80 7.85 8.09
C LEU A 87 2.52 9.34 7.97
N THR A 88 1.34 9.75 8.43
CA THR A 88 1.04 11.17 8.61
C THR A 88 1.96 11.78 9.68
N PRO A 89 2.19 13.11 9.69
CA PRO A 89 3.00 13.76 10.73
C PRO A 89 2.66 13.33 12.18
N PRO A 90 1.39 13.30 12.62
CA PRO A 90 1.07 12.86 13.99
C PRO A 90 1.35 11.37 14.24
N GLU A 91 1.23 10.51 13.22
CA GLU A 91 1.54 9.09 13.33
C GLU A 91 3.05 8.85 13.44
N ARG A 92 3.86 9.65 12.72
CA ARG A 92 5.33 9.64 12.85
C ARG A 92 5.77 10.03 14.26
N ASP A 93 5.17 11.06 14.83
CA ASP A 93 5.49 11.48 16.20
C ASP A 93 5.14 10.40 17.22
N LYS A 94 3.99 9.74 17.04
CA LYS A 94 3.57 8.61 17.87
C LYS A 94 4.55 7.45 17.73
N GLN A 95 5.03 7.19 16.53
CA GLN A 95 5.98 6.12 16.30
C GLN A 95 7.38 6.44 16.82
N SER A 96 7.87 7.65 16.62
CA SER A 96 9.14 8.12 17.18
C SER A 96 9.15 7.95 18.70
N ARG A 97 8.04 8.32 19.37
CA ARG A 97 7.83 8.07 20.80
C ARG A 97 7.90 6.58 21.15
N ARG A 98 7.25 5.70 20.38
CA ARG A 98 7.32 4.24 20.58
C ARG A 98 8.74 3.69 20.42
N LYS A 99 9.48 4.12 19.40
CA LYS A 99 10.88 3.72 19.15
C LYS A 99 11.78 4.18 20.29
N HIS A 100 11.58 5.40 20.79
CA HIS A 100 12.36 5.96 21.89
C HIS A 100 12.15 5.20 23.21
N VAL A 101 10.91 4.86 23.55
CA VAL A 101 10.59 4.09 24.77
C VAL A 101 11.10 2.65 24.70
N ALA A 102 11.19 2.05 23.52
CA ALA A 102 11.71 0.68 23.35
C ALA A 102 13.24 0.57 23.40
N ASN A 103 13.97 1.69 23.40
CA ASN A 103 15.44 1.76 23.39
C ASN A 103 16.04 2.17 24.76
N ILE A 104 15.21 2.21 25.81
CA ILE A 104 15.56 2.48 27.21
C ILE A 104 15.24 1.20 28.00
#